data_AF-A0A067PKA4-F1
#
_entry.id   AF-A0A067PKA4-F1
#
_cell.length_a   1.000
_cell.length_b   1.000
_cell.length_c   1.000
_cell.angle_alpha   90.00
_cell.angle_beta   90.00
_cell.angle_gamma   90.00
#
_symmetry.space_group_name_H-M   'P 1'
#
loop_
_entity.id
_entity.type
_entity.pdbx_description
1 polymer ?
#
loop_
_entity_poly.entity_id
_entity_poly.type
_entity_poly.pdbx_seq_one_letter_code
_entity_poly.pdbx_strand_id
1 'polypeptide(L)'
;MALCLTGLTDVKKGVTYLLWATVRYRTTPWRTGLRRYSSEGLNGWPHPIQSSTCLTDRKSTFQAHVSHLPSPILIPPFLDHLKHMESRNKRATHCMYAFRCSQGSASGQSDGGESGSGDRLARLLALNKCEDLIVVVYRWYGGVQLGSDRWRWISEVAKDALGEGGYLKKGEVGGGKEGVGLKGGKGKKRR
;
A
#
# COMPACT_ATOMS: atom_id res chain seq x y z
N MET A 1 21.17 -62.00 -34.68
CA MET A 1 20.42 -62.04 -35.95
C MET A 1 19.55 -60.79 -35.99
N ALA A 2 20.01 -59.75 -36.70
CA ALA A 2 19.57 -59.35 -38.07
C ALA A 2 18.19 -58.64 -38.01
N LEU A 3 18.11 -57.29 -37.95
CA LEU A 3 18.22 -56.24 -38.99
C LEU A 3 17.13 -56.25 -40.09
N CYS A 4 16.78 -55.01 -40.51
CA CYS A 4 16.05 -54.54 -41.73
C CYS A 4 14.52 -54.32 -41.60
N LEU A 5 13.89 -53.21 -42.05
CA LEU A 5 14.29 -52.02 -42.86
C LEU A 5 13.28 -50.85 -42.72
N THR A 6 13.82 -49.63 -42.83
CA THR A 6 13.36 -48.37 -43.49
C THR A 6 12.04 -47.68 -43.13
N GLY A 7 12.16 -46.37 -42.83
CA GLY A 7 11.12 -45.36 -42.98
C GLY A 7 11.62 -43.95 -42.63
N LEU A 8 11.96 -43.18 -43.66
CA LEU A 8 12.46 -41.81 -43.67
C LEU A 8 11.34 -40.80 -43.33
N THR A 9 11.58 -39.84 -42.42
CA THR A 9 11.46 -38.36 -42.63
C THR A 9 11.59 -37.59 -41.31
N ASP A 10 12.30 -36.47 -41.42
CA ASP A 10 12.58 -35.43 -40.43
C ASP A 10 11.30 -34.69 -39.98
N VAL A 11 11.25 -34.23 -38.72
CA VAL A 11 10.80 -32.89 -38.25
C VAL A 11 10.50 -32.90 -36.74
N LYS A 12 11.40 -32.23 -35.99
CA LYS A 12 11.17 -31.31 -34.86
C LYS A 12 10.23 -31.71 -33.70
N LYS A 13 10.85 -31.93 -32.53
CA LYS A 13 10.47 -31.51 -31.16
C LYS A 13 8.95 -31.51 -30.83
N GLY A 14 8.48 -32.58 -30.18
CA GLY A 14 7.19 -32.63 -29.49
C GLY A 14 7.37 -32.88 -27.99
N VAL A 15 7.45 -31.82 -27.19
CA VAL A 15 7.29 -31.91 -25.72
C VAL A 15 5.81 -31.74 -25.43
N THR A 16 5.17 -32.81 -24.95
CA THR A 16 3.79 -32.80 -24.47
C THR A 16 3.73 -32.26 -23.05
N TYR A 17 3.05 -31.13 -22.83
CA TYR A 17 2.71 -30.64 -21.49
C TYR A 17 1.27 -31.01 -21.15
N LEU A 18 1.11 -31.63 -19.98
CA LEU A 18 -0.17 -32.02 -19.39
C LEU A 18 -0.91 -30.80 -18.82
N LEU A 19 -2.22 -30.82 -19.06
CA LEU A 19 -3.32 -29.97 -18.63
C LEU A 19 -3.16 -29.35 -17.22
N TRP A 20 -3.28 -28.02 -17.11
CA TRP A 20 -3.54 -27.33 -15.84
C TRP A 20 -4.94 -26.72 -15.83
N ALA A 21 -5.62 -26.93 -14.70
CA ALA A 21 -6.99 -26.58 -14.41
C ALA A 21 -7.29 -25.09 -14.64
N THR A 22 -8.46 -24.81 -15.23
CA THR A 22 -8.98 -23.47 -15.43
C THR A 22 -9.60 -22.91 -14.15
N VAL A 23 -8.77 -22.29 -13.31
CA VAL A 23 -9.29 -21.33 -12.32
C VAL A 23 -9.59 -20.03 -13.06
N ARG A 24 -10.88 -19.74 -13.28
CA ARG A 24 -11.34 -18.44 -13.79
C ARG A 24 -11.12 -17.39 -12.70
N TYR A 25 -9.98 -16.70 -12.74
CA TYR A 25 -9.82 -15.46 -12.00
C TYR A 25 -10.71 -14.38 -12.62
N ARG A 26 -11.62 -13.84 -11.81
CA ARG A 26 -12.45 -12.70 -12.16
C ARG A 26 -11.52 -11.48 -12.20
N THR A 27 -11.03 -11.16 -13.40
CA THR A 27 -10.20 -9.99 -13.68
C THR A 27 -11.00 -8.72 -13.40
N THR A 28 -10.67 -7.99 -12.35
CA THR A 28 -11.08 -6.58 -12.22
C THR A 28 -10.33 -5.78 -13.28
N PRO A 29 -11.03 -5.03 -14.15
CA PRO A 29 -10.39 -4.41 -15.30
C PRO A 29 -9.73 -3.10 -14.87
N TRP A 30 -8.44 -3.14 -14.55
CA TRP A 30 -7.60 -2.02 -14.96
C TRP A 30 -7.42 -2.21 -16.47
N ARG A 31 -8.22 -1.49 -17.25
CA ARG A 31 -8.17 -1.59 -18.71
C ARG A 31 -6.73 -1.37 -19.18
N THR A 32 -6.27 -2.34 -19.93
CA THR A 32 -5.06 -2.36 -20.75
C THR A 32 -4.93 -1.08 -21.55
N GLY A 33 -4.06 -0.19 -21.07
CA GLY A 33 -3.26 0.67 -21.92
C GLY A 33 -1.82 0.30 -21.66
N LEU A 34 -1.22 -0.53 -22.52
CA LEU A 34 0.24 -0.56 -22.65
C LEU A 34 0.63 0.81 -23.22
N ARG A 35 0.57 1.85 -22.38
CA ARG A 35 1.02 3.18 -22.73
C ARG A 35 2.53 3.03 -22.90
N ARG A 36 2.97 3.01 -24.16
CA ARG A 36 4.38 3.18 -24.51
C ARG A 36 4.91 4.31 -23.64
N TYR A 37 5.98 4.02 -22.90
CA TYR A 37 6.70 5.02 -22.14
C TYR A 37 7.29 6.01 -23.16
N SER A 38 6.51 7.03 -23.52
CA SER A 38 6.99 8.13 -24.35
C SER A 38 7.93 8.96 -23.48
N SER A 39 9.13 9.21 -23.98
CA SER A 39 10.14 10.03 -23.31
C SER A 39 9.72 11.50 -23.12
N GLU A 40 8.55 11.90 -23.61
CA GLU A 40 8.02 13.27 -23.51
C GLU A 40 7.15 13.53 -22.28
N GLY A 41 7.45 12.86 -21.15
CA GLY A 41 6.72 13.01 -19.89
C GLY A 41 7.53 12.69 -18.63
N LEU A 42 8.86 12.87 -18.65
CA LEU A 42 9.79 12.54 -17.57
C LEU A 42 9.71 13.45 -16.32
N ASN A 43 8.53 14.02 -16.00
CA ASN A 43 8.30 14.85 -14.81
C ASN A 43 7.19 14.31 -13.89
N GLY A 44 6.69 13.09 -14.12
CA GLY A 44 5.53 12.58 -13.38
C GLY A 44 5.61 11.09 -13.06
N TRP A 45 5.22 10.75 -11.84
CA TRP A 45 4.91 9.38 -11.46
C TRP A 45 3.74 8.84 -12.33
N PRO A 46 3.83 7.61 -12.90
CA PRO A 46 2.91 7.16 -13.94
C PRO A 46 1.56 6.64 -13.43
N HIS A 47 1.42 6.41 -12.13
CA HIS A 47 0.21 5.86 -11.52
C HIS A 47 -0.56 6.95 -10.75
N PRO A 48 -1.90 6.90 -10.68
CA PRO A 48 -2.66 7.84 -9.86
C PRO A 48 -2.18 7.81 -8.40
N ILE A 49 -2.04 8.98 -7.80
CA ILE A 49 -1.72 9.15 -6.37
C ILE A 49 -2.99 9.59 -5.68
N GLN A 50 -3.37 8.87 -4.64
CA GLN A 50 -4.53 9.21 -3.80
C GLN A 50 -4.02 9.67 -2.45
N SER A 51 -4.47 10.84 -2.03
CA SER A 51 -4.02 11.49 -0.81
C SER A 51 -5.15 11.50 0.20
N SER A 52 -4.84 11.24 1.46
CA SER A 52 -5.81 11.44 2.54
C SER A 52 -6.09 12.93 2.76
N THR A 53 -7.15 13.19 3.50
CA THR A 53 -7.30 14.47 4.20
C THR A 53 -6.14 14.70 5.17
N CYS A 54 -5.78 15.98 5.38
CA CYS A 54 -4.80 16.35 6.39
C CYS A 54 -5.45 16.35 7.78
N LEU A 55 -4.97 15.52 8.70
CA LEU A 55 -5.41 15.51 10.09
C LEU A 55 -4.40 16.21 10.99
N THR A 56 -4.86 17.07 11.89
CA THR A 56 -3.98 17.80 12.83
C THR A 56 -4.43 17.59 14.28
N ASP A 57 -3.51 17.18 15.14
CA ASP A 57 -3.69 17.03 16.58
C ASP A 57 -2.49 17.65 17.30
N ARG A 58 -2.75 18.54 18.27
CA ARG A 58 -1.72 19.26 19.05
C ARG A 58 -0.57 19.76 18.18
N LYS A 59 -0.92 20.47 17.10
CA LYS A 59 -0.03 21.06 16.08
C LYS A 59 0.76 20.05 15.24
N SER A 60 0.63 18.74 15.50
CA SER A 60 1.20 17.72 14.63
C SER A 60 0.22 17.41 13.51
N THR A 61 0.67 17.50 12.26
CA THR A 61 -0.16 17.20 11.08
C THR A 61 0.27 15.89 10.44
N PHE A 62 -0.70 15.13 9.92
CA PHE A 62 -0.54 13.84 9.28
C PHE A 62 -1.23 13.85 7.93
N GLN A 63 -0.59 13.23 6.94
CA GLN A 63 -1.19 13.02 5.62
C GLN A 63 -0.59 11.75 5.01
N ALA A 64 -1.43 10.95 4.35
CA ALA A 64 -1.00 9.77 3.63
C ALA A 64 -1.13 9.96 2.12
N HIS A 65 -0.27 9.27 1.38
CA HIS A 65 -0.37 9.09 -0.07
C HIS A 65 -0.28 7.61 -0.38
N VAL A 66 -1.12 7.14 -1.28
CA VAL A 66 -1.08 5.77 -1.80
C VAL A 66 -0.98 5.79 -3.32
N SER A 67 -0.24 4.84 -3.87
CA SER A 67 -0.24 4.60 -5.31
C SER A 67 0.07 3.15 -5.65
N HIS A 68 -0.29 2.76 -6.87
CA HIS A 68 0.06 1.46 -7.42
C HIS A 68 1.59 1.32 -7.51
N LEU A 69 2.12 0.23 -6.97
CA LEU A 69 3.53 -0.09 -6.97
C LEU A 69 3.74 -1.52 -7.47
N PRO A 70 4.01 -1.71 -8.77
CA PRO A 70 4.21 -3.05 -9.33
C PRO A 70 5.56 -3.67 -8.95
N SER A 71 6.56 -2.86 -8.57
CA SER A 71 7.89 -3.35 -8.21
C SER A 71 8.56 -2.46 -7.16
N PRO A 72 9.33 -3.03 -6.20
CA PRO A 72 10.04 -2.28 -5.18
C PRO A 72 11.09 -1.31 -5.74
N ILE A 73 11.60 -1.56 -6.95
CA ILE A 73 12.58 -0.68 -7.61
C ILE A 73 12.04 0.74 -7.84
N LEU A 74 10.71 0.90 -7.86
CA LEU A 74 10.04 2.17 -8.09
C LEU A 74 9.85 2.99 -6.80
N ILE A 75 10.25 2.48 -5.63
CA ILE A 75 10.09 3.20 -4.35
C ILE A 75 10.92 4.49 -4.31
N PRO A 76 12.24 4.50 -4.61
CA PRO A 76 13.01 5.73 -4.61
C PRO A 76 12.45 6.83 -5.54
N PRO A 77 12.10 6.56 -6.82
CA PRO A 77 11.51 7.60 -7.67
C PRO A 77 10.11 8.02 -7.21
N PHE A 78 9.32 7.13 -6.60
CA PHE A 78 8.03 7.52 -6.01
C PHE A 78 8.19 8.51 -4.86
N LEU A 79 9.10 8.22 -3.93
CA LEU A 79 9.37 9.09 -2.77
C LEU A 79 9.94 10.44 -3.21
N ASP A 80 10.80 10.45 -4.23
CA ASP A 80 11.30 11.70 -4.80
C ASP A 80 10.19 12.49 -5.49
N HIS A 81 9.30 11.83 -6.22
CA HIS A 81 8.14 12.47 -6.83
C HIS A 81 7.23 13.11 -5.78
N LEU A 82 6.91 12.41 -4.67
CA LEU A 82 6.09 12.97 -3.59
C LEU A 82 6.71 14.22 -2.94
N LYS A 83 8.05 14.28 -2.84
CA LYS A 83 8.76 15.47 -2.35
C LYS A 83 8.62 16.66 -3.30
N HIS A 84 8.52 16.41 -4.61
CA HIS A 84 8.37 17.46 -5.62
C HIS A 84 6.90 17.85 -5.87
N MET A 85 5.96 16.92 -5.65
CA MET A 85 4.52 17.17 -5.74
C MET A 85 4.06 18.23 -4.75
N GLU A 86 4.50 18.14 -3.49
CA GLU A 86 4.16 19.12 -2.45
C GLU A 86 5.41 19.58 -1.69
N SER A 87 5.67 20.89 -1.70
CA SER A 87 6.85 21.48 -1.04
C SER A 87 6.90 21.22 0.48
N ARG A 88 5.74 21.01 1.12
CA ARG A 88 5.64 20.66 2.54
C ARG A 88 6.22 19.28 2.85
N ASN A 89 6.21 18.34 1.91
CA ASN A 89 6.71 16.97 2.13
C ASN A 89 8.22 16.95 2.38
N LYS A 90 8.97 17.87 1.76
CA LYS A 90 10.41 18.07 2.02
C LYS A 90 10.71 18.50 3.46
N ARG A 91 9.73 19.12 4.14
CA ARG A 91 9.84 19.64 5.51
C ARG A 91 9.16 18.72 6.53
N ALA A 92 8.68 17.55 6.12
CA ALA A 92 8.10 16.58 7.04
C ALA A 92 9.18 16.07 8.00
N THR A 93 8.81 15.92 9.27
CA THR A 93 9.71 15.48 10.33
C THR A 93 9.89 13.97 10.28
N HIS A 94 8.84 13.25 9.87
CA HIS A 94 8.86 11.82 9.64
C HIS A 94 8.17 11.46 8.33
N CYS A 95 8.71 10.47 7.63
CA CYS A 95 8.20 9.94 6.37
C CYS A 95 8.27 8.41 6.42
N MET A 96 7.20 7.79 6.91
CA MET A 96 7.11 6.33 7.02
C MET A 96 6.39 5.74 5.81
N TYR A 97 6.70 4.50 5.47
CA TYR A 97 5.98 3.82 4.39
C TYR A 97 5.94 2.31 4.59
N ALA A 98 5.01 1.66 3.90
CA ALA A 98 5.00 0.22 3.70
C ALA A 98 4.50 -0.11 2.30
N PHE A 99 4.94 -1.24 1.75
CA PHE A 99 4.52 -1.70 0.44
C PHE A 99 4.36 -3.22 0.38
N ARG A 100 3.56 -3.67 -0.58
CA ARG A 100 3.41 -5.08 -0.96
C ARG A 100 3.34 -5.17 -2.48
N CYS A 101 4.15 -6.02 -3.08
CA CYS A 101 4.13 -6.34 -4.51
C CYS A 101 3.85 -7.84 -4.65
N SER A 102 2.82 -8.20 -5.41
CA SER A 102 2.45 -9.58 -5.70
C SER A 102 3.52 -10.26 -6.55
N GLN A 103 4.12 -9.51 -7.49
CA GLN A 103 5.25 -9.95 -8.30
C GLN A 103 6.47 -10.21 -7.41
N GLY A 104 6.92 -11.47 -7.38
CA GLY A 104 8.04 -11.90 -6.54
C GLY A 104 7.75 -11.93 -5.04
N SER A 105 6.49 -11.75 -4.62
CA SER A 105 6.07 -11.75 -3.20
C SER A 105 6.89 -10.78 -2.32
N ALA A 106 7.31 -9.65 -2.90
CA ALA A 106 8.13 -8.67 -2.20
C ALA A 106 7.25 -7.79 -1.29
N SER A 107 7.70 -7.58 -0.06
CA SER A 107 7.09 -6.60 0.84
C SER A 107 8.16 -5.96 1.71
N GLY A 108 7.89 -4.77 2.23
CA GLY A 108 8.84 -4.05 3.05
C GLY A 108 8.23 -2.79 3.67
N GLN A 109 8.98 -2.18 4.57
CA GLN A 109 8.55 -1.03 5.34
C GLN A 109 9.74 -0.16 5.74
N SER A 110 9.45 1.09 6.12
CA SER A 110 10.40 1.97 6.78
C SER A 110 9.68 2.83 7.82
N ASP A 111 10.29 2.95 9.00
CA ASP A 111 9.78 3.75 10.10
C ASP A 111 9.95 5.27 9.89
N GLY A 112 10.83 5.70 8.98
CA GLY A 112 10.95 7.13 8.64
C GLY A 112 11.28 8.06 9.81
N GLY A 113 11.94 7.56 10.86
CA GLY A 113 12.23 8.29 12.10
C GLY A 113 11.16 8.20 13.19
N GLU A 114 10.06 7.50 12.95
CA GLU A 114 8.99 7.25 13.92
C GLU A 114 8.92 5.73 14.21
N SER A 115 9.64 5.28 15.23
CA SER A 115 9.88 3.85 15.51
C SER A 115 8.59 3.04 15.64
N GLY A 116 8.48 1.96 14.86
CA GLY A 116 7.34 1.03 14.81
C GLY A 116 6.21 1.40 13.85
N SER A 117 6.36 2.49 13.07
CA SER A 117 5.33 2.96 12.14
C SER A 117 5.27 2.17 10.85
N GLY A 118 6.41 1.74 10.32
CA GLY A 118 6.45 0.97 9.09
C GLY A 118 5.86 -0.43 9.29
N ASP A 119 6.17 -1.10 10.40
CA ASP A 119 5.54 -2.39 10.75
C ASP A 119 4.02 -2.25 10.89
N ARG A 120 3.55 -1.19 11.54
CA ARG A 120 2.11 -0.88 11.65
C ARG A 120 1.45 -0.70 10.29
N LEU A 121 2.08 0.03 9.37
CA LEU A 121 1.57 0.21 8.00
C LEU A 121 1.60 -1.10 7.21
N ALA A 122 2.66 -1.90 7.34
CA ALA A 122 2.76 -3.20 6.67
C ALA A 122 1.65 -4.16 7.14
N ARG A 123 1.39 -4.21 8.46
CA ARG A 123 0.29 -4.98 9.04
C ARG A 123 -1.06 -4.49 8.54
N LEU A 124 -1.25 -3.17 8.40
CA LEU A 124 -2.47 -2.58 7.86
C LEU A 124 -2.73 -3.05 6.42
N LEU A 125 -1.73 -3.02 5.55
CA LEU A 125 -1.86 -3.51 4.17
C LEU A 125 -2.17 -5.01 4.13
N ALA A 126 -1.51 -5.81 4.97
CA ALA A 126 -1.72 -7.24 5.05
C ALA A 126 -3.16 -7.60 5.50
N LEU A 127 -3.67 -6.95 6.54
CA LEU A 127 -5.03 -7.18 7.05
C LEU A 127 -6.10 -6.83 6.01
N ASN A 128 -5.89 -5.75 5.26
CA ASN A 128 -6.82 -5.33 4.20
C ASN A 128 -6.61 -6.07 2.87
N LYS A 129 -5.63 -6.99 2.79
CA LYS A 129 -5.25 -7.72 1.58
C LYS A 129 -4.97 -6.79 0.39
N CYS A 130 -4.31 -5.66 0.67
CA CYS A 130 -3.88 -4.70 -0.34
C CYS A 130 -2.54 -5.17 -0.94
N GLU A 131 -2.51 -5.37 -2.25
CA GLU A 131 -1.33 -5.82 -2.99
C GLU A 131 -1.04 -4.88 -4.16
N ASP A 132 0.21 -4.90 -4.61
CA ASP A 132 0.77 -4.02 -5.66
C ASP A 132 0.58 -2.53 -5.34
N LEU A 133 0.82 -2.17 -4.08
CA LEU A 133 0.60 -0.82 -3.55
C LEU A 133 1.70 -0.42 -2.60
N ILE A 134 1.94 0.89 -2.54
CA ILE A 134 2.71 1.56 -1.51
C ILE A 134 1.84 2.59 -0.81
N VAL A 135 1.91 2.62 0.52
CA VAL A 135 1.37 3.71 1.34
C VAL A 135 2.53 4.45 2.00
N VAL A 136 2.53 5.77 1.88
CA VAL A 136 3.49 6.67 2.51
C VAL A 136 2.71 7.60 3.42
N VAL A 137 3.16 7.77 4.65
CA VAL A 137 2.57 8.71 5.60
C VAL A 137 3.63 9.74 5.98
N TYR A 138 3.28 11.01 5.84
CA TYR A 138 4.05 12.12 6.34
C TYR A 138 3.51 12.59 7.67
N ARG A 139 4.42 12.91 8.59
CA ARG A 139 4.11 13.61 9.84
C ARG A 139 4.94 14.89 9.93
N TRP A 140 4.27 16.00 10.18
CA TRP A 140 4.87 17.27 10.58
C TRP A 140 4.68 17.45 12.08
N TYR A 141 5.74 17.27 12.86
CA TYR A 141 5.73 17.40 14.31
C TYR A 141 5.52 18.85 14.75
N GLY A 142 4.53 19.03 15.64
CA GLY A 142 4.15 20.35 16.13
C GLY A 142 4.80 20.79 17.45
N GLY A 143 5.81 20.06 17.95
CA GLY A 143 6.46 20.36 19.23
C GLY A 143 5.83 19.69 20.47
N VAL A 144 4.75 18.92 20.31
CA VAL A 144 4.06 18.23 21.42
C VAL A 144 4.07 16.71 21.20
N GLN A 145 4.61 15.97 22.17
CA GLN A 145 4.60 14.51 22.14
C GLN A 145 3.16 13.98 22.27
N LEU A 146 2.72 13.20 21.29
CA LEU A 146 1.34 12.67 21.25
C LEU A 146 1.19 11.32 21.96
N GLY A 147 2.29 10.67 22.34
CA GLY A 147 2.24 9.33 22.95
C GLY A 147 1.60 8.31 22.01
N SER A 148 0.55 7.63 22.49
CA SER A 148 -0.19 6.63 21.71
C SER A 148 -1.02 7.22 20.57
N ASP A 149 -1.43 8.49 20.66
CA ASP A 149 -2.39 9.07 19.71
C ASP A 149 -1.80 9.22 18.31
N ARG A 150 -0.48 9.39 18.20
CA ARG A 150 0.21 9.39 16.89
C ARG A 150 -0.09 8.12 16.10
N TRP A 151 -0.20 6.97 16.77
CA TRP A 151 -0.48 5.68 16.14
C TRP A 151 -1.89 5.58 15.59
N ARG A 152 -2.85 6.17 16.31
CA ARG A 152 -4.23 6.29 15.84
C ARG A 152 -4.26 7.11 14.56
N TRP A 153 -3.64 8.29 14.55
CA TRP A 153 -3.66 9.17 13.39
C TRP A 153 -2.92 8.59 12.17
N ILE A 154 -1.74 7.99 12.36
CA ILE A 154 -1.01 7.30 11.27
C ILE A 154 -1.88 6.24 10.60
N SER A 155 -2.59 5.44 11.41
CA SER A 155 -3.47 4.38 10.88
C SER A 155 -4.69 4.96 10.19
N GLU A 156 -5.26 6.05 10.73
CA GLU A 156 -6.44 6.71 10.21
C GLU A 156 -6.17 7.32 8.83
N VAL A 157 -5.13 8.14 8.69
CA VAL A 157 -4.79 8.77 7.40
C VAL A 157 -4.42 7.72 6.33
N ALA A 158 -3.76 6.63 6.72
CA ALA A 158 -3.43 5.55 5.80
C ALA A 158 -4.70 4.84 5.28
N LYS A 159 -5.68 4.58 6.16
CA LYS A 159 -6.97 4.00 5.77
C LYS A 159 -7.78 4.96 4.89
N ASP A 160 -7.78 6.25 5.22
CA ASP A 160 -8.44 7.30 4.44
C ASP A 160 -7.93 7.30 3.00
N ALA A 161 -6.59 7.40 2.81
CA ALA A 161 -5.99 7.34 1.47
C ALA A 161 -6.29 6.03 0.72
N LEU A 162 -6.25 4.88 1.41
CA LEU A 162 -6.60 3.59 0.80
C LEU A 162 -8.08 3.50 0.41
N GLY A 163 -8.95 4.11 1.20
CA GLY A 163 -10.39 4.21 0.96
C GLY A 163 -10.70 5.08 -0.25
N GLU A 164 -10.13 6.27 -0.32
CA GLU A 164 -10.24 7.20 -1.46
C GLU A 164 -9.73 6.54 -2.76
N GLY A 165 -8.66 5.74 -2.67
CA GLY A 165 -8.16 4.98 -3.82
C GLY A 165 -8.93 3.72 -4.18
N GLY A 166 -10.00 3.38 -3.44
CA GLY A 166 -10.82 2.19 -3.70
C GLY A 166 -10.08 0.87 -3.46
N TYR A 167 -8.97 0.89 -2.72
CA TYR A 167 -8.15 -0.30 -2.44
C TYR A 167 -8.67 -1.12 -1.25
N LEU A 168 -9.55 -0.53 -0.44
CA LEU A 168 -10.24 -1.23 0.63
C LEU A 168 -11.45 -1.97 0.04
N LYS A 169 -11.50 -3.28 0.26
CA LYS A 169 -12.70 -4.07 -0.10
C LYS A 169 -13.87 -3.58 0.75
N LYS A 170 -14.94 -3.11 0.12
CA LYS A 170 -16.25 -2.99 0.77
C LYS A 170 -16.74 -4.41 1.09
N GLY A 171 -16.46 -4.87 2.30
CA GLY A 171 -16.86 -6.19 2.79
C GLY A 171 -17.18 -6.13 4.28
N GLU A 172 -18.47 -6.21 4.56
CA GLU A 172 -19.12 -6.58 5.84
C GLU A 172 -18.67 -5.80 7.07
N VAL A 173 -19.57 -4.92 7.52
CA VAL A 173 -19.54 -4.28 8.83
C VAL A 173 -19.49 -5.37 9.91
N GLY A 174 -18.29 -5.73 10.33
CA GLY A 174 -18.05 -6.35 11.62
C GLY A 174 -18.37 -5.30 12.68
N GLY A 175 -19.62 -5.33 13.17
CA GLY A 175 -20.13 -4.45 14.21
C GLY A 175 -19.23 -4.45 15.45
N GLY A 176 -18.39 -3.43 15.58
CA GLY A 176 -17.70 -3.07 16.80
C GLY A 176 -18.44 -1.91 17.44
N LYS A 177 -19.35 -2.25 18.36
CA LYS A 177 -20.21 -1.40 19.19
C LYS A 177 -19.67 0.02 19.45
N GLU A 178 -20.38 1.01 18.92
CA GLU A 178 -20.60 2.28 19.61
C GLU A 178 -21.45 2.03 20.86
N GLY A 179 -21.10 2.68 21.97
CA GLY A 179 -21.99 2.89 23.10
C GLY A 179 -21.56 2.23 24.42
N VAL A 180 -20.69 2.90 25.18
CA VAL A 180 -20.94 3.06 26.62
C VAL A 180 -20.70 4.53 26.97
N GLY A 181 -21.81 5.22 27.21
CA GLY A 181 -21.86 6.60 27.61
C GLY A 181 -21.15 6.87 28.93
N LEU A 182 -20.44 7.98 28.98
CA LEU A 182 -20.01 8.63 30.20
C LEU A 182 -21.25 9.19 30.92
N LYS A 183 -21.76 8.47 31.92
CA LYS A 183 -22.61 9.06 32.96
C LYS A 183 -21.71 9.50 34.11
N GLY A 184 -21.79 10.79 34.43
CA GLY A 184 -21.01 11.42 35.49
C GLY A 184 -21.51 11.11 36.91
N GLY A 185 -20.62 11.37 37.85
CA GLY A 185 -20.91 11.96 39.16
C GLY A 185 -21.15 11.02 40.34
N LYS A 186 -20.21 10.97 41.30
CA LYS A 186 -20.34 11.61 42.63
C LYS A 186 -19.21 11.19 43.61
N GLY A 187 -18.56 12.20 44.20
CA GLY A 187 -18.44 12.35 45.67
C GLY A 187 -17.56 11.40 46.50
N LYS A 188 -16.36 11.89 46.83
CA LYS A 188 -15.81 12.09 48.19
C LYS A 188 -16.11 11.04 49.30
N LYS A 189 -15.06 10.34 49.77
CA LYS A 189 -14.73 10.31 51.21
C LYS A 189 -13.26 9.94 51.46
N ARG A 190 -12.57 10.85 52.16
CA ARG A 190 -11.23 10.64 52.74
C ARG A 190 -11.37 9.75 53.97
N ARG A 191 -10.36 8.93 54.23
CA ARG A 191 -10.15 8.22 55.49
C ARG A 191 -8.77 8.57 56.00
#